data_AF-A0A6J6XVL7-F1
#
_entry.id   AF-A0A6J6XVL7-F1
#
_cell.length_a   1.000
_cell.length_b   1.000
_cell.length_c   1.000
_cell.angle_alpha   90.00
_cell.angle_beta   90.00
_cell.angle_gamma   90.00
#
_symmetry.space_group_name_H-M   'P 1'
#
loop_
_entity.id
_entity.type
_entity.pdbx_description
1 polymer ?
#
loop_
_entity_poly.entity_id
_entity_poly.type
_entity_poly.pdbx_seq_one_letter_code
_entity_poly.pdbx_strand_id
1 'polypeptide(L)'
;MAKAVFAENVEILVRLWSEENVTWEGSHHAPLDNLTTQPRPLQWPRPPVWIGAGTSMESIDLAARLGLWLMLPTVFGTPEAFRPIVERYEQQWEAHGRDPEQRRIGMCSHAWVGKDYATGKAEWEPRYREYINWVNRLIAESSGRTNVSLGEFDFDERCRTLALCGSPAQLVDRMSELQELLHLDTYLLMFDMGGMPLDRIAGAIETVGAEVIPQLW
;
A
#
# COMPACT_ATOMS: atom_id res chain seq x y z
N MET A 1 9.53 2.14 21.31
CA MET A 1 8.55 1.20 21.90
C MET A 1 7.58 0.66 20.85
N ALA A 2 6.76 1.49 20.18
CA ALA A 2 5.75 1.01 19.22
C ALA A 2 6.32 0.16 18.05
N LYS A 3 7.46 0.56 17.46
CA LYS A 3 8.09 -0.19 16.36
C LYS A 3 8.62 -1.58 16.78
N ALA A 4 9.20 -1.68 17.98
CA ALA A 4 9.71 -2.96 18.51
C ALA A 4 8.56 -3.93 18.80
N VAL A 5 7.48 -3.45 19.41
CA VAL A 5 6.26 -4.22 19.61
C VAL A 5 5.68 -4.68 18.26
N PHE A 6 5.61 -3.79 17.26
CA PHE A 6 5.13 -4.18 15.94
C PHE A 6 5.98 -5.28 15.30
N ALA A 7 7.31 -5.14 15.31
CA ALA A 7 8.22 -6.15 14.77
C ALA A 7 8.04 -7.50 15.47
N GLU A 8 8.00 -7.50 16.80
CA GLU A 8 7.79 -8.71 17.61
C GLU A 8 6.43 -9.38 17.31
N ASN A 9 5.36 -8.60 17.20
CA ASN A 9 4.03 -9.10 16.83
C ASN A 9 4.04 -9.80 15.47
N VAL A 10 4.66 -9.18 14.47
CA VAL A 10 4.73 -9.73 13.11
C VAL A 10 5.56 -11.01 13.08
N GLU A 11 6.69 -11.03 13.78
CA GLU A 11 7.55 -12.21 13.88
C GLU A 11 6.81 -13.39 14.51
N ILE A 12 6.17 -13.18 15.67
CA ILE A 12 5.40 -14.23 16.35
C ILE A 12 4.26 -14.70 15.44
N LEU A 13 3.52 -13.79 14.79
CA LEU A 13 2.42 -14.15 13.90
C LEU A 13 2.90 -15.05 12.74
N VAL A 14 4.01 -14.66 12.08
CA VAL A 14 4.59 -15.43 10.97
C VAL A 14 4.99 -16.83 11.44
N ARG A 15 5.65 -16.95 12.60
CA ARG A 15 6.01 -18.24 13.18
C ARG A 15 4.78 -19.07 13.51
N LEU A 16 3.81 -18.50 14.22
CA LEU A 16 2.61 -19.21 14.64
C LEU A 16 1.77 -19.74 13.47
N TRP A 17 1.77 -19.07 12.31
CA TRP A 17 1.11 -19.56 11.11
C TRP A 17 1.93 -20.57 10.32
N SER A 18 3.26 -20.46 10.34
CA SER A 18 4.15 -21.27 9.49
C SER A 18 4.73 -22.51 10.18
N GLU A 19 4.68 -22.55 11.51
CA GLU A 19 5.29 -23.58 12.34
C GLU A 19 4.25 -24.24 13.26
N GLU A 20 4.53 -25.46 13.67
CA GLU A 20 3.88 -26.15 14.79
C GLU A 20 4.84 -26.17 15.98
N ASN A 21 4.30 -26.37 17.19
CA ASN A 21 5.10 -26.55 18.41
C ASN A 21 6.04 -25.37 18.68
N VAL A 22 5.54 -24.15 18.44
CA VAL A 22 6.31 -22.91 18.57
C VAL A 22 6.65 -22.66 20.03
N THR A 23 7.94 -22.68 20.33
CA THR A 23 8.52 -22.06 21.53
C THR A 23 9.13 -20.72 21.14
N TRP A 24 8.79 -19.68 21.88
CA TRP A 24 9.22 -18.31 21.60
C TRP A 24 9.30 -17.50 22.90
N GLU A 25 10.30 -16.62 23.00
CA GLU A 25 10.49 -15.67 24.09
C GLU A 25 10.98 -14.34 23.52
N GLY A 26 10.51 -13.22 24.05
CA GLY A 26 10.91 -11.89 23.63
C GLY A 26 10.54 -10.84 24.68
N SER A 27 10.42 -9.58 24.26
CA SER A 27 10.41 -8.45 25.20
C SER A 27 9.01 -7.89 25.50
N HIS A 28 8.01 -8.23 24.69
CA HIS A 28 6.70 -7.59 24.71
C HIS A 28 5.52 -8.56 24.86
N HIS A 29 5.72 -9.86 24.64
CA HIS A 29 4.71 -10.90 24.90
C HIS A 29 5.15 -11.89 25.96
N ALA A 30 4.17 -12.54 26.59
CA ALA A 30 4.43 -13.73 27.40
C ALA A 30 5.09 -14.82 26.53
N PRO A 31 6.05 -15.57 27.09
CA PRO A 31 6.69 -16.65 26.35
C PRO A 31 5.67 -17.71 25.93
N LEU A 32 5.90 -18.30 24.77
CA LEU A 32 5.15 -19.43 24.25
C LEU A 32 5.98 -20.69 24.48
N ASP A 33 5.34 -21.76 24.93
CA ASP A 33 5.96 -23.06 25.13
C ASP A 33 5.18 -24.12 24.34
N ASN A 34 5.83 -24.69 23.33
CA ASN A 34 5.31 -25.80 22.53
C ASN A 34 3.88 -25.55 21.99
N LEU A 35 3.61 -24.34 21.50
CA LEU A 35 2.27 -23.92 21.10
C LEU A 35 2.04 -24.13 19.60
N THR A 36 0.90 -24.74 19.24
CA THR A 36 0.40 -24.80 17.86
C THR A 36 -0.92 -24.05 17.76
N THR A 37 -0.98 -23.00 16.93
CA THR A 37 -2.24 -22.26 16.72
C THR A 37 -3.26 -23.10 15.98
N GLN A 38 -4.53 -22.96 16.36
CA GLN A 38 -5.67 -23.60 15.69
C GLN A 38 -6.84 -22.61 15.53
N PRO A 39 -7.59 -22.65 14.43
CA PRO A 39 -7.36 -23.51 13.25
C PRO A 39 -6.11 -23.09 12.46
N ARG A 40 -5.49 -24.04 11.73
CA ARG A 40 -4.39 -23.74 10.81
C ARG A 40 -4.88 -22.97 9.59
N PRO A 41 -4.10 -22.01 9.06
CA PRO A 41 -4.41 -21.41 7.77
C PRO A 41 -4.48 -22.46 6.66
N LEU A 42 -5.39 -22.23 5.70
CA LEU A 42 -5.53 -23.11 4.53
C LEU A 42 -4.30 -23.04 3.60
N GLN A 43 -3.70 -21.86 3.47
CA GLN A 43 -2.51 -21.63 2.63
C GLN A 43 -1.25 -22.00 3.41
N TRP A 44 -0.34 -22.75 2.77
CA TRP A 44 0.93 -23.17 3.34
C TRP A 44 2.12 -22.50 2.62
N PRO A 45 3.17 -22.05 3.33
CA PRO A 45 3.36 -22.12 4.80
C PRO A 45 2.47 -21.16 5.59
N ARG A 46 1.98 -20.09 4.96
CA ARG A 46 1.04 -19.13 5.55
C ARG A 46 0.33 -18.35 4.43
N PRO A 47 -0.75 -17.62 4.75
CA PRO A 47 -1.29 -16.61 3.84
C PRO A 47 -0.22 -15.56 3.48
N PRO A 48 -0.29 -14.97 2.27
CA PRO A 48 0.53 -13.81 1.95
C PRO A 48 0.24 -12.66 2.90
N VAL A 49 1.30 -11.96 3.31
CA VAL A 49 1.21 -10.83 4.24
C VAL A 49 1.83 -9.62 3.56
N TRP A 50 1.06 -8.55 3.48
CA TRP A 50 1.52 -7.24 3.04
C TRP A 50 1.88 -6.39 4.26
N ILE A 51 3.07 -5.80 4.26
CA ILE A 51 3.42 -4.73 5.19
C ILE A 51 3.27 -3.39 4.48
N GLY A 52 2.41 -2.53 5.06
CA GLY A 52 2.40 -1.11 4.73
C GLY A 52 3.65 -0.46 5.33
N ALA A 53 4.62 -0.12 4.49
CA ALA A 53 5.82 0.58 4.93
C ALA A 53 5.87 1.93 4.23
N GLY A 54 5.84 3.00 5.04
CA GLY A 54 6.23 4.33 4.58
C GLY A 54 7.74 4.40 4.36
N THR A 55 8.39 5.40 4.93
CA THR A 55 9.83 5.63 4.75
C THR A 55 10.72 4.96 5.81
N SER A 56 10.18 4.04 6.61
CA SER A 56 10.90 3.41 7.73
C SER A 56 11.74 2.22 7.26
N MET A 57 13.06 2.40 7.16
CA MET A 57 14.00 1.33 6.76
C MET A 57 13.90 0.07 7.62
N GLU A 58 13.62 0.21 8.92
CA GLU A 58 13.43 -0.92 9.84
C GLU A 58 12.24 -1.82 9.42
N SER A 59 11.16 -1.22 8.90
CA SER A 59 9.98 -1.96 8.45
C SER A 59 10.26 -2.69 7.14
N ILE A 60 11.11 -2.10 6.28
CA ILE A 60 11.54 -2.70 5.01
C ILE A 60 12.44 -3.91 5.27
N ASP A 61 13.42 -3.77 6.16
CA ASP A 61 14.31 -4.87 6.55
C ASP A 61 13.52 -6.01 7.18
N LEU A 62 12.55 -5.70 8.03
CA LEU A 62 11.65 -6.68 8.61
C LEU A 62 10.86 -7.43 7.53
N ALA A 63 10.28 -6.72 6.57
CA ALA A 63 9.51 -7.32 5.49
C ALA A 63 10.38 -8.26 4.64
N ALA A 64 11.57 -7.81 4.23
CA ALA A 64 12.52 -8.64 3.48
C ALA A 64 13.00 -9.85 4.28
N ARG A 65 13.37 -9.67 5.56
CA ARG A 65 13.83 -10.75 6.44
C ARG A 65 12.76 -11.82 6.65
N LEU A 66 11.48 -11.44 6.76
CA LEU A 66 10.36 -12.36 6.99
C LEU A 66 9.66 -12.85 5.72
N GLY A 67 10.08 -12.37 4.54
CA GLY A 67 9.49 -12.75 3.26
C GLY A 67 8.07 -12.23 3.09
N LEU A 68 7.83 -11.00 3.53
CA LEU A 68 6.54 -10.32 3.46
C LEU A 68 6.54 -9.37 2.25
N TRP A 69 5.38 -9.20 1.65
CA TRP A 69 5.16 -8.34 0.49
C TRP A 69 5.05 -6.88 0.91
N LEU A 70 5.44 -5.95 0.04
CA LEU A 70 5.58 -4.53 0.36
C LEU A 70 4.43 -3.72 -0.24
N MET A 71 3.69 -2.97 0.59
CA MET A 71 2.68 -2.02 0.12
C MET A 71 3.14 -0.58 0.40
N LEU A 72 3.35 0.19 -0.67
CA LEU A 72 3.83 1.57 -0.63
C LEU A 72 2.65 2.56 -0.43
N PRO A 73 2.69 3.43 0.59
CA PRO A 73 1.64 4.40 0.87
C PRO A 73 1.80 5.69 0.04
N THR A 74 1.76 5.57 -1.28
CA THR A 74 1.99 6.68 -2.24
C THR A 74 0.97 7.82 -2.17
N VAL A 75 -0.10 7.68 -1.38
CA VAL A 75 -1.01 8.79 -1.08
C VAL A 75 -0.43 9.85 -0.13
N PHE A 76 0.69 9.55 0.54
CA PHE A 76 1.37 10.46 1.49
C PHE A 76 2.73 11.00 0.99
N GLY A 77 3.19 10.60 -0.19
CA GLY A 77 4.48 11.03 -0.73
C GLY A 77 4.59 10.73 -2.23
N THR A 78 5.43 11.48 -2.94
CA THR A 78 5.55 11.28 -4.39
C THR A 78 6.17 9.90 -4.68
N PRO A 79 5.81 9.26 -5.81
CA PRO A 79 6.36 7.96 -6.20
C PRO A 79 7.90 7.91 -6.17
N GLU A 80 8.57 8.97 -6.61
CA GLU A 80 10.04 9.04 -6.67
C GLU A 80 10.69 8.91 -5.29
N ALA A 81 10.01 9.38 -4.23
CA ALA A 81 10.50 9.26 -2.86
C ALA A 81 10.56 7.80 -2.37
N PHE A 82 9.85 6.89 -3.03
CA PHE A 82 9.84 5.46 -2.69
C PHE A 82 10.87 4.63 -3.45
N ARG A 83 11.59 5.19 -4.44
CA ARG A 83 12.63 4.45 -5.17
C ARG A 83 13.70 3.86 -4.22
N PRO A 84 14.30 4.62 -3.28
CA PRO A 84 15.29 4.06 -2.34
C PRO A 84 14.71 2.98 -1.41
N ILE A 85 13.39 3.02 -1.18
CA ILE A 85 12.67 2.05 -0.35
C ILE A 85 12.55 0.72 -1.09
N VAL A 86 12.17 0.77 -2.37
CA VAL A 86 12.12 -0.40 -3.27
C VAL A 86 13.50 -1.03 -3.43
N GLU A 87 14.53 -0.23 -3.73
CA GLU A 87 15.91 -0.70 -3.89
C GLU A 87 16.41 -1.43 -2.63
N ARG A 88 16.14 -0.86 -1.44
CA ARG A 88 16.51 -1.52 -0.18
C ARG A 88 15.75 -2.82 0.02
N TYR A 89 14.45 -2.84 -0.23
CA TYR A 89 13.63 -4.04 -0.08
C TYR A 89 14.15 -5.18 -0.96
N GLU A 90 14.44 -4.90 -2.23
CA GLU A 90 14.99 -5.86 -3.18
C GLU A 90 16.36 -6.36 -2.74
N GLN A 91 17.26 -5.46 -2.35
CA GLN A 91 18.59 -5.83 -1.85
C GLN A 91 18.49 -6.74 -0.62
N GLN A 92 17.64 -6.41 0.35
CA GLN A 92 17.48 -7.22 1.57
C GLN A 92 16.77 -8.54 1.28
N TRP A 93 15.82 -8.56 0.34
CA TRP A 93 15.12 -9.77 -0.08
C TRP A 93 16.13 -10.80 -0.60
N GLU A 94 17.00 -10.38 -1.51
CA GLU A 94 18.07 -11.21 -2.06
C GLU A 94 19.13 -11.58 -1.01
N ALA A 95 19.52 -10.64 -0.14
CA ALA A 95 20.50 -10.89 0.93
C ALA A 95 20.03 -11.97 1.92
N HIS A 96 18.71 -12.15 2.07
CA HIS A 96 18.11 -13.23 2.85
C HIS A 96 17.88 -14.52 2.04
N GLY A 97 18.46 -14.63 0.85
CA GLY A 97 18.42 -15.83 -0.01
C GLY A 97 17.04 -16.11 -0.60
N ARG A 98 16.19 -15.08 -0.71
CA ARG A 98 14.83 -15.24 -1.25
C ARG A 98 14.83 -15.07 -2.76
N ASP A 99 14.01 -15.87 -3.42
CA ASP A 99 13.81 -15.83 -4.86
C ASP A 99 13.21 -14.47 -5.29
N PRO A 100 13.89 -13.68 -6.14
CA PRO A 100 13.38 -12.40 -6.62
C PRO A 100 11.99 -12.49 -7.28
N GLU A 101 11.64 -13.63 -7.90
CA GLU A 101 10.34 -13.81 -8.56
C GLU A 101 9.16 -13.93 -7.56
N GLN A 102 9.44 -14.24 -6.29
CA GLN A 102 8.45 -14.33 -5.23
C GLN A 102 8.17 -13.00 -4.52
N ARG A 103 8.99 -11.98 -4.79
CA ARG A 103 8.80 -10.63 -4.28
C ARG A 103 7.48 -10.07 -4.81
N ARG A 104 6.75 -9.34 -3.96
CA ARG A 104 5.65 -8.49 -4.43
C ARG A 104 5.79 -7.07 -3.91
N ILE A 105 5.61 -6.10 -4.81
CA ILE A 105 5.60 -4.67 -4.50
C ILE A 105 4.31 -4.06 -5.06
N GLY A 106 3.51 -3.51 -4.15
CA GLY A 106 2.29 -2.82 -4.48
C GLY A 106 2.31 -1.35 -4.07
N MET A 107 1.46 -0.55 -4.69
CA MET A 107 1.17 0.81 -4.24
C MET A 107 -0.31 0.95 -3.90
N CYS A 108 -0.63 1.84 -2.96
CA CYS A 108 -1.99 2.34 -2.80
C CYS A 108 -2.14 3.75 -3.38
N SER A 109 -3.18 3.98 -4.19
CA SER A 109 -3.44 5.28 -4.81
C SER A 109 -4.92 5.61 -4.79
N HIS A 110 -5.24 6.89 -4.58
CA HIS A 110 -6.57 7.40 -4.88
C HIS A 110 -6.73 7.42 -6.39
N ALA A 111 -7.85 6.87 -6.89
CA ALA A 111 -8.04 6.68 -8.31
C ALA A 111 -9.40 7.18 -8.78
N TRP A 112 -9.43 7.83 -9.94
CA TRP A 112 -10.68 8.16 -10.61
C TRP A 112 -10.52 8.14 -12.12
N VAL A 113 -11.33 7.33 -12.80
CA VAL A 113 -11.38 7.29 -14.26
C VAL A 113 -12.61 8.03 -14.74
N GLY A 114 -12.39 9.05 -15.57
CA GLY A 114 -13.44 9.75 -16.29
C GLY A 114 -13.42 9.40 -17.77
N LYS A 115 -14.49 9.76 -18.50
CA LYS A 115 -14.50 9.68 -19.96
C LYS A 115 -13.31 10.43 -20.58
N ASP A 116 -13.02 11.59 -20.00
CA ASP A 116 -11.86 12.43 -20.27
C ASP A 116 -11.46 13.15 -18.97
N TYR A 117 -10.29 13.79 -18.98
CA TYR A 117 -9.75 14.47 -17.81
C TYR A 117 -10.69 15.57 -17.29
N ALA A 118 -11.27 16.38 -18.19
CA ALA A 118 -12.11 17.52 -17.79
C ALA A 118 -13.40 17.05 -17.10
N THR A 119 -14.04 16.03 -17.64
CA THR A 119 -15.24 15.42 -17.08
C THR A 119 -14.92 14.74 -15.75
N GLY A 120 -13.86 13.93 -15.69
CA GLY A 120 -13.41 13.27 -14.45
C GLY A 120 -13.07 14.27 -13.34
N LYS A 121 -12.38 15.36 -13.68
CA LYS A 121 -12.07 16.46 -12.75
C LYS A 121 -13.32 17.10 -12.19
N ALA A 122 -14.27 17.50 -13.05
CA ALA A 122 -15.51 18.13 -12.60
C ALA A 122 -16.32 17.23 -11.64
N GLU A 123 -16.27 15.92 -11.84
CA GLU A 123 -16.98 14.95 -11.01
C GLU A 123 -16.29 14.66 -9.67
N TRP A 124 -14.96 14.52 -9.69
CA TRP A 124 -14.21 14.01 -8.55
C TRP A 124 -13.64 15.11 -7.66
N GLU A 125 -13.20 16.24 -8.26
CA GLU A 125 -12.49 17.29 -7.54
C GLU A 125 -13.20 17.79 -6.28
N PRO A 126 -14.51 18.12 -6.29
CA PRO A 126 -15.18 18.62 -5.09
C PRO A 126 -15.15 17.60 -3.93
N ARG A 127 -15.27 16.32 -4.25
CA ARG A 127 -15.27 15.23 -3.25
C ARG A 127 -13.86 14.96 -2.74
N TYR A 128 -12.89 14.92 -3.65
CA TYR A 128 -11.51 14.69 -3.28
C TYR A 128 -10.96 15.83 -2.43
N ARG A 129 -11.36 17.08 -2.71
CA ARG A 129 -11.06 18.26 -1.89
C ARG A 129 -11.57 18.09 -0.47
N GLU A 130 -12.84 17.72 -0.30
CA GLU A 130 -13.44 17.52 1.02
C GLU A 130 -12.78 16.39 1.79
N TYR A 131 -12.45 15.28 1.13
CA TYR A 131 -11.71 14.19 1.73
C TYR A 131 -10.34 14.65 2.25
N ILE A 132 -9.55 15.32 1.42
CA ILE A 132 -8.21 15.80 1.82
C ILE A 132 -8.31 16.83 2.95
N ASN A 133 -9.29 17.73 2.89
CA ASN A 133 -9.55 18.68 3.98
C ASN A 133 -9.90 17.96 5.29
N TRP A 134 -10.71 16.91 5.22
CA TRP A 134 -11.03 16.07 6.37
C TRP A 134 -9.80 15.34 6.91
N VAL A 135 -8.98 14.72 6.06
CA VAL A 135 -7.73 14.07 6.48
C VAL A 135 -6.77 15.06 7.14
N ASN A 136 -6.61 16.26 6.56
CA ASN A 136 -5.77 17.31 7.16
C ASN A 136 -6.25 17.70 8.56
N ARG A 137 -7.57 17.84 8.78
CA ARG A 137 -8.14 18.09 10.11
C ARG A 137 -7.86 16.94 11.07
N LEU A 138 -8.08 15.69 10.63
CA LEU A 138 -7.83 14.50 11.44
C LEU A 138 -6.36 14.41 11.88
N ILE A 139 -5.43 14.68 10.96
CA ILE A 139 -3.99 14.68 11.28
C ILE A 139 -3.68 15.82 12.27
N ALA A 140 -4.23 17.01 12.06
CA ALA A 140 -4.04 18.14 12.97
C ALA A 140 -4.63 17.88 14.37
N GLU A 141 -5.75 17.17 14.48
CA GLU A 141 -6.37 16.80 15.76
C GLU A 141 -5.62 15.67 16.47
N SER A 142 -4.91 14.82 15.72
CA SER A 142 -4.03 13.78 16.27
C SER A 142 -2.70 14.32 16.84
N SER A 143 -2.53 15.65 16.86
CA SER A 143 -1.27 16.34 17.12
C SER A 143 -0.69 16.00 18.50
N GLY A 144 0.51 15.41 18.43
CA GLY A 144 1.26 14.77 19.52
C GLY A 144 2.05 13.55 19.04
N ARG A 145 1.69 12.95 17.89
CA ARG A 145 2.30 11.69 17.39
C ARG A 145 2.85 11.71 15.96
N THR A 146 2.49 12.68 15.10
CA THR A 146 2.93 12.69 13.68
C THR A 146 3.15 14.11 13.12
N ASN A 147 4.25 14.34 12.41
CA ASN A 147 4.55 15.58 11.66
C ASN A 147 4.09 15.52 10.19
N VAL A 148 2.99 14.82 9.90
CA VAL A 148 2.49 14.64 8.52
C VAL A 148 1.56 15.80 8.18
N SER A 149 1.69 16.37 6.98
CA SER A 149 0.72 17.30 6.39
C SER A 149 0.56 16.93 4.93
N LEU A 150 -0.68 16.90 4.43
CA LEU A 150 -0.93 16.65 3.01
C LEU A 150 -0.83 17.94 2.17
N GLY A 151 -0.53 19.08 2.79
CA GLY A 151 -0.52 20.39 2.14
C GLY A 151 -1.92 20.89 1.76
N GLU A 152 -1.95 22.06 1.12
CA GLU A 152 -3.18 22.59 0.53
C GLU A 152 -3.65 21.70 -0.63
N PHE A 153 -4.96 21.68 -0.86
CA PHE A 153 -5.52 20.88 -1.93
C PHE A 153 -5.40 21.59 -3.28
N ASP A 154 -4.62 20.97 -4.18
CA ASP A 154 -4.61 21.23 -5.61
C ASP A 154 -4.91 19.91 -6.33
N PHE A 155 -5.94 19.90 -7.18
CA PHE A 155 -6.38 18.69 -7.87
C PHE A 155 -5.37 18.26 -8.95
N ASP A 156 -4.90 19.20 -9.76
CA ASP A 156 -4.03 18.92 -10.90
C ASP A 156 -2.67 18.42 -10.40
N GLU A 157 -2.13 19.07 -9.37
CA GLU A 157 -0.89 18.64 -8.73
C GLU A 157 -1.01 17.24 -8.13
N ARG A 158 -2.14 16.95 -7.47
CA ARG A 158 -2.37 15.61 -6.91
C ARG A 158 -2.49 14.55 -7.99
N CYS A 159 -3.21 14.80 -9.08
CA CYS A 159 -3.31 13.84 -10.19
C CYS A 159 -1.97 13.66 -10.92
N ARG A 160 -1.11 14.69 -10.93
CA ARG A 160 0.24 14.57 -11.48
C ARG A 160 1.17 13.73 -10.61
N THR A 161 0.95 13.70 -9.30
CA THR A 161 1.92 13.16 -8.33
C THR A 161 1.42 11.95 -7.53
N LEU A 162 0.31 12.09 -6.82
CA LEU A 162 -0.13 11.16 -5.76
C LEU A 162 -1.33 10.29 -6.14
N ALA A 163 -2.17 10.77 -7.05
CA ALA A 163 -3.43 10.14 -7.46
C ALA A 163 -3.36 9.68 -8.92
N LEU A 164 -4.09 8.61 -9.23
CA LEU A 164 -4.28 8.11 -10.59
C LEU A 164 -5.61 8.66 -11.12
N CYS A 165 -5.57 9.73 -11.90
CA CYS A 165 -6.79 10.34 -12.40
C CYS A 165 -6.69 10.78 -13.86
N GLY A 166 -7.75 10.53 -14.63
CA GLY A 166 -7.79 10.86 -16.06
C GLY A 166 -8.69 9.94 -16.87
N SER A 167 -8.45 9.90 -18.18
CA SER A 167 -9.04 8.90 -19.08
C SER A 167 -8.41 7.53 -18.89
N PRO A 168 -9.02 6.44 -19.42
CA PRO A 168 -8.42 5.11 -19.38
C PRO A 168 -6.98 5.09 -19.93
N ALA A 169 -6.73 5.74 -21.07
CA ALA A 169 -5.40 5.83 -21.66
C ALA A 169 -4.39 6.54 -20.74
N GLN A 170 -4.79 7.65 -20.09
CA GLN A 170 -3.92 8.35 -19.14
C GLN A 170 -3.62 7.51 -17.90
N LEU A 171 -4.57 6.70 -17.44
CA LEU A 171 -4.34 5.75 -16.35
C LEU A 171 -3.35 4.66 -16.78
N VAL A 172 -3.48 4.10 -17.99
CA VAL A 172 -2.52 3.13 -18.53
C VAL A 172 -1.12 3.71 -18.55
N ASP A 173 -0.94 4.87 -19.20
CA ASP A 173 0.36 5.54 -19.31
C ASP A 173 0.97 5.77 -17.92
N ARG A 174 0.19 6.36 -17.00
CA ARG A 174 0.68 6.69 -15.66
C ARG A 174 0.96 5.45 -14.83
N MET A 175 0.14 4.41 -14.94
CA MET A 175 0.39 3.15 -14.24
C MET A 175 1.68 2.54 -14.78
N SER A 176 1.84 2.37 -16.10
CA SER A 176 3.07 1.84 -16.71
C SER A 176 4.34 2.57 -16.28
N GLU A 177 4.33 3.91 -16.24
CA GLU A 177 5.46 4.69 -15.71
C GLU A 177 5.81 4.30 -14.27
N LEU A 178 4.80 4.11 -13.42
CA LEU A 178 4.99 3.77 -12.01
C LEU A 178 5.43 2.30 -11.83
N GLN A 179 4.97 1.41 -12.70
CA GLN A 179 5.42 0.01 -12.76
C GLN A 179 6.92 -0.05 -13.00
N GLU A 180 7.40 0.71 -13.99
CA GLU A 180 8.83 0.82 -14.30
C GLU A 180 9.60 1.52 -13.19
N LEU A 181 9.05 2.60 -12.61
CA LEU A 181 9.72 3.40 -11.59
C LEU A 181 9.95 2.62 -10.28
N LEU A 182 8.96 1.84 -9.85
CA LEU A 182 8.91 1.22 -8.52
C LEU A 182 8.85 -0.32 -8.57
N HIS A 183 9.05 -0.91 -9.75
CA HIS A 183 9.01 -2.36 -9.98
C HIS A 183 7.74 -3.01 -9.42
N LEU A 184 6.60 -2.37 -9.69
CA LEU A 184 5.32 -2.76 -9.12
C LEU A 184 4.76 -3.97 -9.84
N ASP A 185 4.00 -4.76 -9.10
CA ASP A 185 3.19 -5.87 -9.62
C ASP A 185 1.73 -5.79 -9.13
N THR A 186 1.44 -4.88 -8.21
CA THR A 186 0.14 -4.78 -7.55
C THR A 186 -0.29 -3.32 -7.41
N TYR A 187 -1.54 -3.04 -7.75
CA TYR A 187 -2.18 -1.75 -7.47
C TYR A 187 -3.37 -1.94 -6.53
N LEU A 188 -3.39 -1.17 -5.44
CA LEU A 188 -4.55 -1.00 -4.58
C LEU A 188 -5.20 0.36 -4.88
N LEU A 189 -6.26 0.33 -5.68
CA LEU A 189 -6.96 1.53 -6.14
C LEU A 189 -8.12 1.89 -5.21
N MET A 190 -8.13 3.12 -4.72
CA MET A 190 -9.18 3.67 -3.85
C MET A 190 -10.06 4.63 -4.66
N PHE A 191 -11.26 4.17 -5.04
CA PHE A 191 -12.20 4.93 -5.89
C PHE A 191 -13.13 5.84 -5.09
N ASP A 192 -13.55 5.42 -3.91
CA ASP A 192 -14.51 6.16 -3.09
C ASP A 192 -13.79 6.88 -1.95
N MET A 193 -13.81 8.20 -2.03
CA MET A 193 -13.28 9.11 -1.00
C MET A 193 -14.41 9.80 -0.21
N GLY A 194 -15.66 9.39 -0.45
CA GLY A 194 -16.87 9.94 0.15
C GLY A 194 -17.73 10.73 -0.84
N GLY A 195 -19.05 10.48 -0.79
CA GLY A 195 -20.05 11.28 -1.49
C GLY A 195 -20.22 10.98 -2.98
N MET A 196 -19.54 9.97 -3.52
CA MET A 196 -19.75 9.51 -4.90
C MET A 196 -20.92 8.51 -4.96
N PRO A 197 -21.86 8.66 -5.91
CA PRO A 197 -22.93 7.67 -6.10
C PRO A 197 -22.38 6.28 -6.46
N LEU A 198 -23.03 5.22 -5.96
CA LEU A 198 -22.57 3.84 -6.13
C LEU A 198 -22.47 3.41 -7.60
N ASP A 199 -23.41 3.84 -8.44
CA ASP A 199 -23.41 3.58 -9.88
C ASP A 199 -22.21 4.20 -10.59
N ARG A 200 -21.73 5.36 -10.11
CA ARG A 200 -20.52 6.02 -10.63
C ARG A 200 -19.26 5.29 -10.19
N ILE A 201 -19.20 4.82 -8.94
CA ILE A 201 -18.08 3.99 -8.45
C ILE A 201 -18.03 2.67 -9.22
N ALA A 202 -19.17 1.98 -9.37
CA ALA A 202 -19.27 0.73 -10.12
C ALA A 202 -18.82 0.92 -11.57
N GLY A 203 -19.29 1.97 -12.25
CA GLY A 203 -18.87 2.31 -13.61
C GLY A 203 -17.37 2.58 -13.71
N ALA A 204 -16.77 3.29 -12.74
CA ALA A 204 -15.32 3.54 -12.72
C ALA A 204 -14.52 2.22 -12.56
N ILE A 205 -14.98 1.32 -11.68
CA ILE A 205 -14.37 -0.01 -11.50
C ILE A 205 -14.48 -0.84 -12.79
N GLU A 206 -15.65 -0.84 -13.42
CA GLU A 206 -15.88 -1.55 -14.69
C GLU A 206 -14.98 -1.03 -15.80
N THR A 207 -14.87 0.30 -15.95
CA THR A 207 -13.97 0.93 -16.93
C THR A 207 -12.50 0.58 -16.65
N VAL A 208 -12.04 0.63 -15.41
CA VAL A 208 -10.66 0.20 -15.09
C VAL A 208 -10.46 -1.28 -15.44
N GLY A 209 -11.41 -2.14 -15.07
CA GLY A 209 -11.35 -3.57 -15.38
C GLY A 209 -11.38 -3.90 -16.87
N ALA A 210 -12.15 -3.16 -17.65
CA ALA A 210 -12.37 -3.43 -19.08
C ALA A 210 -11.37 -2.73 -20.01
N GLU A 211 -10.90 -1.53 -19.65
CA GLU A 211 -10.12 -0.66 -20.55
C GLU A 211 -8.69 -0.40 -20.07
N VAL A 212 -8.41 -0.48 -18.77
CA VAL A 212 -7.10 -0.18 -18.20
C VAL A 212 -6.30 -1.45 -17.92
N ILE A 213 -6.84 -2.35 -17.08
CA ILE A 213 -6.13 -3.57 -16.65
C ILE A 213 -5.64 -4.42 -17.85
N PRO A 214 -6.42 -4.65 -18.93
CA PRO A 214 -5.98 -5.46 -20.06
C PRO A 214 -4.82 -4.87 -20.89
N GLN A 215 -4.49 -3.59 -20.68
CA GLN A 215 -3.38 -2.90 -21.36
C GLN A 215 -2.10 -2.88 -20.51
N LEU A 216 -2.21 -3.28 -19.25
CA LEU A 216 -1.08 -3.51 -18.35
C LEU A 216 -0.60 -4.96 -18.54
N TRP A 217 0.64 -5.24 -18.12
CA TRP A 217 1.41 -6.48 -18.27
C TRP A 217 0.65 -7.80 -18.53
#